data_AF-A0A5C1I7U4-F1
#
_entry.id   AF-A0A5C1I7U4-F1
#
_cell.length_a   1.000
_cell.length_b   1.000
_cell.length_c   1.000
_cell.angle_alpha   90.00
_cell.angle_beta   90.00
_cell.angle_gamma   90.00
#
_symmetry.space_group_name_H-M   'P 1'
#
loop_
_entity.id
_entity.type
_entity.pdbx_description
1 polymer ?
#
loop_
_entity_poly.entity_id
_entity_poly.type
_entity_poly.pdbx_seq_one_letter_code
_entity_poly.pdbx_strand_id
1 'polypeptide(L)'
;MTLNLTQQQAEALFEVFQNFILPAKPVRAKDKLIIMMLLKVFRKLRAKLEARLPRGYSITLAPEEAMAYFAYFDGYTFPPTMIYEKNFISAQINEINRQLF
;
A
#
# COMPACT_ATOMS: atom_id res chain seq x y z
N MET A 1 0.21 8.11 -10.12
CA MET A 1 1.05 8.48 -8.95
C MET A 1 2.13 7.43 -8.75
N THR A 2 3.29 7.76 -8.17
CA THR A 2 4.36 6.79 -7.88
C THR A 2 4.70 6.80 -6.39
N LEU A 3 4.71 5.63 -5.75
CA LEU A 3 5.25 5.47 -4.40
C LEU A 3 6.73 5.13 -4.52
N ASN A 4 7.59 6.01 -4.01
CA ASN A 4 9.02 5.79 -3.92
C ASN A 4 9.34 5.19 -2.56
N LEU A 5 9.89 3.96 -2.54
CA LEU A 5 10.19 3.22 -1.32
C LEU A 5 11.69 2.92 -1.25
N THR A 6 12.21 2.93 -0.02
CA THR A 6 13.45 2.20 0.30
C THR A 6 13.16 0.68 0.28
N GLN A 7 14.21 -0.14 0.26
CA GLN A 7 14.04 -1.59 0.37
C GLN A 7 13.27 -1.99 1.62
N GLN A 8 13.67 -1.44 2.77
CA GLN A 8 13.03 -1.71 4.06
C GLN A 8 11.55 -1.31 4.05
N GLN A 9 11.20 -0.17 3.45
CA GLN A 9 9.80 0.24 3.32
C GLN A 9 9.02 -0.68 2.38
N ALA A 10 9.63 -1.15 1.30
CA ALA A 10 8.99 -2.08 0.38
C ALA A 10 8.73 -3.45 1.03
N GLU A 11 9.69 -3.96 1.80
CA GLU A 11 9.56 -5.20 2.57
C GLU A 11 8.50 -5.05 3.67
N ALA A 12 8.57 -3.99 4.47
CA ALA A 12 7.57 -3.74 5.53
C ALA A 12 6.16 -3.54 4.95
N LEU A 13 6.03 -2.81 3.83
CA LEU A 13 4.74 -2.68 3.15
C LEU A 13 4.27 -4.05 2.64
N PHE A 14 5.16 -4.86 2.07
CA PHE A 14 4.81 -6.20 1.62
C PHE A 14 4.28 -7.08 2.76
N GLU A 15 4.91 -7.02 3.93
CA GLU A 15 4.43 -7.70 5.14
C GLU A 15 3.06 -7.19 5.60
N VAL A 16 2.81 -5.88 5.57
CA VAL A 16 1.48 -5.31 5.84
C VAL A 16 0.43 -5.92 4.91
N PHE A 17 0.73 -6.01 3.61
CA PHE A 17 -0.18 -6.62 2.65
C PHE A 17 -0.40 -8.11 2.94
N GLN A 18 0.65 -8.87 3.27
CA GLN A 18 0.52 -10.29 3.59
C GLN A 18 -0.30 -10.55 4.85
N ASN A 19 -0.12 -9.73 5.89
CA ASN A 19 -0.72 -9.98 7.19
C ASN A 19 -2.13 -9.42 7.33
N PHE A 20 -2.48 -8.33 6.63
CA PHE A 20 -3.74 -7.64 6.83
C PHE A 20 -4.64 -7.61 5.59
N ILE A 21 -4.08 -7.46 4.39
CA ILE A 21 -4.87 -7.27 3.17
C ILE A 21 -5.19 -8.60 2.49
N LEU A 22 -4.18 -9.47 2.32
CA LEU A 22 -4.35 -10.77 1.67
C LEU A 22 -5.32 -11.73 2.38
N PRO A 23 -5.33 -11.84 3.74
CA PRO A 23 -6.29 -12.68 4.43
C PRO A 23 -7.66 -12.01 4.62
N ALA A 24 -7.82 -10.74 4.22
CA ALA A 24 -9.07 -10.02 4.39
C ALA A 24 -10.21 -10.71 3.61
N LYS A 25 -11.34 -10.93 4.28
CA LYS A 25 -12.58 -11.47 3.68
C LYS A 25 -13.67 -10.40 3.71
N PRO A 26 -13.58 -9.36 2.86
CA PRO A 26 -14.55 -8.28 2.83
C PRO A 26 -15.95 -8.81 2.48
N VAL A 27 -16.93 -8.46 3.31
CA VAL A 27 -18.33 -8.87 3.09
C VAL A 27 -19.04 -7.90 2.16
N ARG A 28 -18.85 -6.59 2.36
CA ARG A 28 -19.55 -5.55 1.60
C ARG A 28 -18.90 -5.34 0.23
N ALA A 29 -19.71 -5.02 -0.77
CA ALA A 29 -19.24 -4.83 -2.15
C ALA A 29 -18.17 -3.73 -2.26
N LYS A 30 -18.33 -2.61 -1.55
CA LYS A 30 -17.35 -1.52 -1.53
C LYS A 30 -15.98 -1.99 -1.01
N ASP A 31 -15.97 -2.79 0.06
CA ASP A 31 -14.73 -3.28 0.68
C ASP A 31 -14.05 -4.30 -0.25
N LYS A 32 -14.82 -5.11 -0.98
CA LYS A 32 -14.30 -6.01 -2.02
C LYS A 32 -13.58 -5.25 -3.13
N LEU A 33 -14.13 -4.12 -3.59
CA LEU A 33 -13.49 -3.30 -4.61
C LEU A 33 -12.17 -2.70 -4.13
N ILE A 34 -12.14 -2.19 -2.89
CA ILE A 34 -10.92 -1.66 -2.25
C ILE A 34 -9.85 -2.76 -2.20
N ILE A 35 -10.18 -3.92 -1.62
CA ILE A 35 -9.24 -5.05 -1.51
C ILE A 35 -8.77 -5.51 -2.90
N MET A 36 -9.66 -5.56 -3.90
CA MET A 36 -9.27 -5.93 -5.27
C MET A 36 -8.24 -4.97 -5.87
N MET A 37 -8.36 -3.66 -5.64
CA MET A 37 -7.38 -2.68 -6.09
C MET A 37 -6.07 -2.80 -5.30
N LEU A 38 -6.14 -2.98 -3.99
CA LEU A 38 -4.97 -3.23 -3.15
C LEU A 38 -4.20 -4.48 -3.58
N LEU A 39 -4.89 -5.56 -3.98
CA LEU A 39 -4.23 -6.75 -4.50
C LEU A 39 -3.45 -6.48 -5.81
N LYS A 40 -3.84 -5.49 -6.62
CA LYS A 40 -3.04 -5.06 -7.77
C LYS A 40 -1.77 -4.33 -7.32
N VAL A 41 -1.88 -3.46 -6.32
CA VAL A 41 -0.72 -2.79 -5.68
C VAL A 41 0.25 -3.83 -5.12
N PHE A 42 -0.25 -4.84 -4.41
CA PHE A 42 0.54 -5.94 -3.89
C PHE A 42 1.33 -6.68 -4.98
N ARG A 43 0.69 -7.01 -6.10
CA ARG A 43 1.37 -7.69 -7.23
C ARG A 43 2.50 -6.84 -7.80
N LYS A 44 2.29 -5.52 -7.94
CA LYS A 44 3.34 -4.58 -8.41
C LYS A 44 4.51 -4.54 -7.43
N LEU A 45 4.22 -4.45 -6.12
CA LEU A 45 5.23 -4.45 -5.07
C LEU A 45 6.04 -5.75 -5.06
N ARG A 46 5.34 -6.89 -5.13
CA ARG A 46 5.95 -8.22 -5.20
C ARG A 46 6.91 -8.35 -6.39
N ALA A 47 6.48 -7.95 -7.58
CA ALA A 47 7.32 -7.99 -8.78
C ALA A 47 8.59 -7.14 -8.64
N LYS A 48 8.53 -6.01 -7.92
CA LYS A 48 9.71 -5.17 -7.64
C LYS A 48 10.67 -5.83 -6.65
N LEU A 49 10.15 -6.44 -5.58
CA LEU A 49 10.95 -7.19 -4.60
C LEU A 49 11.65 -8.40 -5.24
N GLU A 50 10.94 -9.16 -6.08
CA GLU A 50 11.49 -10.33 -6.77
C GLU A 50 12.57 -9.94 -7.80
N ALA A 51 12.43 -8.79 -8.45
CA ALA A 51 13.38 -8.32 -9.45
C ALA A 51 14.73 -7.85 -8.88
N ARG A 52 14.87 -7.68 -7.55
CA ARG A 52 16.09 -7.25 -6.84
C ARG A 52 16.82 -6.07 -7.53
N LEU A 53 16.05 -5.11 -8.05
CA LEU A 53 16.61 -4.05 -8.88
C LEU A 53 17.50 -3.11 -8.06
N PRO A 54 18.69 -2.73 -8.56
CA PRO A 54 19.61 -1.84 -7.85
C PRO A 54 19.13 -0.38 -7.79
N ARG A 55 18.07 -0.02 -8.53
CA ARG A 55 17.53 1.35 -8.64
C ARG A 55 16.18 1.50 -7.95
N GLY A 56 16.17 1.44 -6.62
CA GLY A 56 15.04 1.81 -5.77
C GLY A 56 13.75 0.98 -5.93
N TYR A 57 12.88 1.03 -4.92
CA TYR A 57 11.60 0.31 -4.93
C TYR A 57 10.47 1.28 -5.26
N SER A 58 10.37 1.64 -6.54
CA SER A 58 9.30 2.53 -7.01
C SER A 58 8.15 1.74 -7.63
N ILE A 59 6.92 1.96 -7.16
CA ILE A 59 5.70 1.39 -7.74
C ILE A 59 4.76 2.49 -8.24
N THR A 60 4.34 2.37 -9.49
CA THR A 60 3.37 3.30 -10.09
C THR A 60 1.96 2.80 -9.86
N LEU A 61 1.15 3.66 -9.23
CA LEU A 61 -0.26 3.47 -8.97
C LEU A 61 -1.10 4.16 -10.04
N ALA A 62 -2.06 3.41 -10.58
CA ALA A 62 -3.19 3.97 -11.32
C ALA A 62 -4.09 4.80 -10.37
N PRO A 63 -4.90 5.75 -10.89
CA PRO A 63 -5.76 6.59 -10.05
C PRO A 63 -6.63 5.79 -9.08
N GLU A 64 -7.24 4.70 -9.54
CA GLU A 64 -8.14 3.85 -8.74
C GLU A 64 -7.38 3.08 -7.65
N GLU A 65 -6.13 2.70 -7.93
CA GLU A 65 -5.26 2.06 -6.95
C GLU A 65 -4.82 3.04 -5.86
N ALA A 66 -4.49 4.28 -6.24
CA ALA A 66 -4.15 5.33 -5.29
C ALA A 66 -5.34 5.70 -4.40
N MET A 67 -6.54 5.82 -4.98
CA MET A 67 -7.78 6.05 -4.23
C MET A 67 -8.08 4.91 -3.27
N ALA A 68 -7.94 3.64 -3.69
CA ALA A 68 -8.14 2.50 -2.80
C ALA A 68 -7.09 2.42 -1.70
N TYR A 69 -5.83 2.74 -2.01
CA TYR A 69 -4.75 2.82 -1.03
C TYR A 69 -5.04 3.87 0.04
N PHE A 70 -5.41 5.08 -0.39
CA PHE A 70 -5.85 6.14 0.51
C PHE A 70 -7.05 5.69 1.33
N ALA A 71 -8.14 5.25 0.70
CA ALA A 71 -9.38 4.90 1.39
C ALA A 71 -9.24 3.75 2.40
N TYR A 72 -8.26 2.85 2.22
CA TYR A 72 -8.01 1.77 3.16
C TYR A 72 -7.15 2.22 4.35
N PHE A 73 -6.08 2.97 4.09
CA PHE A 73 -5.12 3.37 5.12
C PHE A 73 -5.50 4.67 5.83
N ASP A 74 -6.32 5.50 5.20
CA ASP A 74 -6.96 6.65 5.83
C ASP A 74 -7.95 6.15 6.87
N GLY A 75 -7.68 6.44 8.15
CA GLY A 75 -8.41 5.90 9.28
C GLY A 75 -8.04 4.47 9.71
N TYR A 76 -7.06 3.82 9.07
CA TYR A 76 -6.57 2.52 9.55
C TYR A 76 -5.84 2.67 10.89
N THR A 77 -6.27 1.88 11.88
CA THR A 77 -5.64 1.88 13.20
C THR A 77 -4.51 0.85 13.22
N PHE A 78 -3.28 1.32 13.05
CA PHE A 78 -2.09 0.48 13.17
C PHE A 78 -1.90 -0.01 14.61
N PRO A 79 -1.50 -1.29 14.81
CA PRO A 79 -1.07 -1.78 16.12
C PRO A 79 0.08 -0.92 16.69
N PRO A 80 0.18 -0.75 18.02
CA PRO A 80 1.25 0.04 18.64
C PRO A 80 2.67 -0.45 18.32
N THR A 81 2.82 -1.72 17.90
CA THR A 81 4.10 -2.31 17.49
C THR A 81 4.53 -1.90 16.08
N MET A 82 3.64 -1.33 15.27
CA MET A 82 3.86 -1.02 13.85
C MET A 82 4.07 0.49 13.61
N ILE A 83 4.89 1.12 14.46
CA ILE A 83 5.16 2.56 14.40
C ILE A 83 5.86 2.93 13.09
N TYR A 84 6.78 2.07 12.64
CA TYR A 84 7.53 2.28 11.40
C TYR A 84 6.60 2.34 10.19
N GLU A 85 5.72 1.35 10.05
CA GLU A 85 4.75 1.22 8.98
C GLU A 85 3.77 2.37 8.98
N LYS A 86 3.23 2.68 10.17
CA LYS A 86 2.34 3.83 10.37
C LYS A 86 2.97 5.11 9.83
N ASN A 87 4.23 5.39 10.16
CA ASN A 87 4.89 6.64 9.77
C ASN A 87 5.04 6.77 8.26
N PHE A 88 5.59 5.75 7.58
CA PHE A 88 5.82 5.86 6.14
C PHE A 88 4.52 5.76 5.33
N ILE A 89 3.56 4.94 5.75
CA ILE A 89 2.25 4.85 5.10
C ILE A 89 1.48 6.16 5.29
N SER A 90 1.57 6.80 6.46
CA SER A 90 0.98 8.12 6.69
C SER A 90 1.56 9.18 5.74
N ALA A 91 2.87 9.16 5.49
CA ALA A 91 3.49 10.05 4.52
C ALA A 91 2.96 9.80 3.09
N GLN A 92 2.76 8.53 2.71
CA GLN A 92 2.25 8.15 1.40
C GLN A 92 0.78 8.57 1.19
N ILE A 93 -0.09 8.35 2.17
CA ILE A 93 -1.51 8.78 2.07
C ILE A 93 -1.62 10.30 2.01
N ASN A 94 -0.77 11.04 2.73
CA ASN A 94 -0.74 12.50 2.65
C ASN A 94 -0.31 12.98 1.26
N GLU A 95 0.66 12.32 0.65
CA GLU A 95 1.08 12.63 -0.72
C GLU A 95 -0.02 12.26 -1.73
N ILE A 96 -0.72 11.14 -1.53
CA ILE A 96 -1.86 10.75 -2.38
C ILE A 96 -2.95 11.81 -2.29
N ASN A 97 -3.28 12.24 -1.07
CA ASN A 97 -4.31 13.23 -0.83
C ASN A 97 -4.01 14.55 -1.55
N ARG A 98 -2.76 15.05 -1.47
CA ARG A 98 -2.32 16.28 -2.15
C ARG A 98 -2.37 16.21 -3.68
N GLN A 99 -2.23 15.01 -4.25
CA GLN A 99 -2.22 14.83 -5.71
C GLN A 99 -3.61 14.56 -6.29
N LEU A 100 -4.54 14.03 -5.49
CA LEU A 100 -5.88 13.66 -5.93
C LEU A 100 -6.95 14.69 -5.55
N PHE A 101 -6.74 15.50 -4.51
CA PHE A 101 -7.70 16.45 -3.96
C PHE A 101 -7.04 17.81 -3.70
#